data_AF-A0A921F1D8-F1
#
_entry.id   AF-A0A921F1D8-F1
#
_cell.length_a   1.000
_cell.length_b   1.000
_cell.length_c   1.000
_cell.angle_alpha   90.00
_cell.angle_beta   90.00
_cell.angle_gamma   90.00
#
_symmetry.space_group_name_H-M   'P 1'
#
loop_
_entity.id
_entity.type
_entity.pdbx_description
1 polymer ?
#
loop_
_entity_poly.entity_id
_entity_poly.type
_entity_poly.pdbx_seq_one_letter_code
_entity_poly.pdbx_strand_id
1 'polypeptide(L)'
;MTPRQRPAPFADQLFAAYLRGHLLGASVGVRLAQRLAQDPWTNGQLDHMPEELSEEIRFVRRWAREYSALGETAINLSLIATGTASTTLALFAPTRRPVVRTVALEAMRTMVLAKKAMWEMGSSIVIDDDERTRSLERFDRRALHQATELHMLHVRSSAELFGRA
;
A
#
# COMPACT_ATOMS: atom_id res chain seq x y z
N MET A 1 -13.14 27.93 -24.78
CA MET A 1 -12.44 28.63 -23.68
C MET A 1 -12.12 27.60 -22.61
N THR A 2 -10.85 27.21 -22.48
CA THR A 2 -10.39 26.27 -21.45
C THR A 2 -10.31 27.02 -20.12
N PRO A 3 -10.88 26.52 -19.01
CA PRO A 3 -10.69 27.18 -17.72
C PRO A 3 -9.19 27.13 -17.38
N ARG A 4 -8.55 28.29 -17.23
CA ARG A 4 -7.22 28.37 -16.62
C ARG A 4 -7.36 27.89 -15.17
N GLN A 5 -6.89 26.68 -14.90
CA GLN A 5 -6.76 26.15 -13.54
C GLN A 5 -5.87 27.10 -12.74
N ARG A 6 -6.40 27.67 -11.65
CA ARG A 6 -5.56 28.33 -10.65
C ARG A 6 -4.56 27.29 -10.14
N PRO A 7 -3.26 27.63 -10.00
CA PRO A 7 -2.32 26.74 -9.33
C PRO A 7 -2.81 26.48 -7.91
N ALA A 8 -2.86 25.21 -7.52
CA ALA A 8 -3.22 24.84 -6.16
C ALA A 8 -2.17 25.43 -5.19
N PRO A 9 -2.58 25.92 -4.01
CA PRO A 9 -1.65 26.43 -2.99
C PRO A 9 -0.55 25.38 -2.70
N PHE A 10 0.64 25.83 -2.32
CA PHE A 10 1.82 24.97 -2.11
C PHE A 10 1.54 23.73 -1.24
N ALA A 11 0.69 23.88 -0.22
CA ALA A 11 0.25 22.80 0.66
C ALA A 11 -0.48 21.67 -0.10
N ASP A 12 -1.37 22.00 -1.04
CA ASP A 12 -2.10 21.01 -1.84
C ASP A 12 -1.17 20.23 -2.78
N GLN A 13 -0.18 20.92 -3.34
CA GLN A 13 0.84 20.27 -4.17
C GLN A 13 1.71 19.32 -3.36
N LEU A 14 2.11 19.73 -2.14
CA LEU A 14 2.88 18.88 -1.23
C LEU A 14 2.06 17.67 -0.76
N PHE A 15 0.78 17.87 -0.44
CA PHE A 15 -0.12 16.77 -0.09
C PHE A 15 -0.32 15.79 -1.24
N ALA A 16 -0.54 16.29 -2.47
CA ALA A 16 -0.61 15.43 -3.65
C ALA A 16 0.71 14.69 -3.91
N ALA A 17 1.86 15.32 -3.68
CA ALA A 17 3.17 14.65 -3.78
C ALA A 17 3.32 13.55 -2.71
N TYR A 18 2.88 13.82 -1.48
CA TYR A 18 2.85 12.86 -0.38
C TYR A 18 2.00 11.62 -0.70
N LEU A 19 0.78 11.81 -1.22
CA LEU A 19 -0.09 10.73 -1.68
C LEU A 19 0.54 9.92 -2.83
N ARG A 20 1.16 10.61 -3.80
CA ARG A 20 1.87 9.95 -4.91
C ARG A 20 3.08 9.14 -4.45
N GLY A 21 3.80 9.60 -3.42
CA GLY A 21 4.87 8.83 -2.78
C GLY A 21 4.37 7.50 -2.23
N HIS A 22 3.21 7.49 -1.59
CA HIS A 22 2.59 6.26 -1.09
C HIS A 22 2.08 5.33 -2.20
N LEU A 23 1.62 5.87 -3.33
CA LEU A 23 1.21 5.06 -4.50
C LEU A 23 2.36 4.20 -5.06
N LEU A 24 3.60 4.68 -4.99
CA LEU A 24 4.78 3.86 -5.35
C LEU A 24 4.88 2.62 -4.47
N GLY A 25 4.88 2.83 -3.15
CA GLY A 25 4.98 1.74 -2.17
C GLY A 25 3.81 0.78 -2.28
N ALA A 26 2.60 1.29 -2.48
CA ALA A 26 1.40 0.47 -2.66
C ALA A 26 1.50 -0.43 -3.90
N SER A 27 2.10 0.04 -5.00
CA SER A 27 2.29 -0.77 -6.21
C SER A 27 3.26 -1.95 -6.00
N VAL A 28 4.30 -1.75 -5.18
CA VAL A 28 5.18 -2.84 -4.70
C VAL A 28 4.39 -3.79 -3.81
N GLY A 29 3.62 -3.24 -2.87
CA GLY A 29 2.77 -3.97 -1.94
C GLY A 29 1.77 -4.90 -2.62
N VAL A 30 1.09 -4.48 -3.69
CA VAL A 30 0.17 -5.33 -4.46
C VAL A 30 0.89 -6.56 -5.03
N ARG A 31 2.07 -6.38 -5.63
CA ARG A 31 2.83 -7.50 -6.20
C ARG A 31 3.38 -8.44 -5.13
N LEU A 32 3.70 -7.94 -3.94
CA LEU A 32 4.10 -8.78 -2.81
C LEU A 32 2.90 -9.55 -2.25
N ALA A 33 1.76 -8.88 -2.08
CA ALA A 33 0.51 -9.50 -1.65
C ALA A 33 0.08 -10.62 -2.61
N GLN A 34 0.19 -10.40 -3.93
CA GLN A 34 -0.07 -11.44 -4.94
C GLN A 34 0.84 -12.66 -4.77
N ARG A 35 2.14 -12.45 -4.52
CA ARG A 35 3.07 -13.55 -4.28
C ARG A 35 2.74 -14.32 -3.00
N LEU A 36 2.42 -13.60 -1.92
CA LEU A 36 2.06 -14.21 -0.64
C LEU A 36 0.75 -14.99 -0.76
N ALA A 37 -0.27 -14.44 -1.42
CA ALA A 37 -1.55 -15.14 -1.68
C ALA A 37 -1.36 -16.41 -2.53
N GLN A 38 -0.43 -16.39 -3.49
CA GLN A 38 -0.11 -17.57 -4.30
C GLN A 38 0.72 -18.63 -3.55
N ASP A 39 1.24 -18.35 -2.35
CA ASP A 39 1.95 -19.33 -1.54
C ASP A 39 0.93 -20.24 -0.84
N PRO A 40 0.86 -21.56 -1.17
CA PRO A 40 -0.11 -22.47 -0.59
C PRO A 40 -0.03 -22.56 0.93
N TRP A 41 1.13 -22.23 1.52
CA TRP A 41 1.30 -22.21 2.97
C TRP A 41 0.38 -21.19 3.66
N THR A 42 -0.01 -20.10 2.99
CA THR A 42 -0.95 -19.12 3.54
C THR A 42 -2.37 -19.65 3.65
N ASN A 43 -2.70 -20.75 2.96
CA ASN A 43 -4.00 -21.40 2.97
C ASN A 43 -5.17 -20.43 2.71
N GLY A 44 -5.00 -19.56 1.71
CA GLY A 44 -6.02 -18.61 1.27
C GLY A 44 -6.25 -17.41 2.20
N GLN A 45 -5.55 -17.30 3.34
CA GLN A 45 -5.74 -16.22 4.30
C GLN A 45 -5.45 -14.83 3.72
N LEU A 46 -4.64 -14.74 2.66
CA LEU A 46 -4.23 -13.47 2.05
C LEU A 46 -4.85 -13.23 0.66
N ASP A 47 -5.77 -14.07 0.19
CA ASP A 47 -6.32 -14.01 -1.17
C ASP A 47 -7.07 -12.70 -1.47
N HIS A 48 -7.65 -12.10 -0.44
CA HIS A 48 -8.40 -10.85 -0.54
C HIS A 48 -7.48 -9.61 -0.69
N MET A 49 -6.26 -9.70 -0.18
CA MET A 49 -5.38 -8.53 0.03
C MET A 49 -4.97 -7.82 -1.28
N PRO A 50 -4.66 -8.51 -2.39
CA PRO A 50 -4.34 -7.83 -3.65
C PRO A 50 -5.45 -6.93 -4.19
N GLU A 51 -6.71 -7.37 -4.12
CA GLU A 51 -7.85 -6.59 -4.62
C GLU A 51 -8.13 -5.41 -3.71
N GLU A 52 -8.10 -5.62 -2.38
CA GLU A 52 -8.27 -4.54 -1.41
C GLU A 52 -7.24 -3.43 -1.57
N LEU A 53 -5.96 -3.78 -1.75
CA LEU A 53 -4.90 -2.81 -2.00
C LEU A 53 -5.09 -2.09 -3.35
N SER A 54 -5.62 -2.80 -4.36
CA SER A 54 -5.92 -2.20 -5.65
C SER A 54 -7.08 -1.20 -5.57
N GLU A 55 -8.10 -1.47 -4.76
CA GLU A 55 -9.18 -0.52 -4.42
C GLU A 55 -8.61 0.75 -3.80
N GLU A 56 -7.75 0.61 -2.80
CA GLU A 56 -7.10 1.71 -2.09
C GLU A 56 -6.23 2.56 -3.03
N ILE A 57 -5.44 1.93 -3.91
CA ILE A 57 -4.67 2.64 -4.95
C ILE A 57 -5.57 3.47 -5.85
N ARG A 58 -6.72 2.92 -6.29
CA ARG A 58 -7.69 3.65 -7.11
C ARG A 58 -8.24 4.87 -6.37
N PHE A 59 -8.50 4.75 -5.06
CA PHE A 59 -8.93 5.85 -4.21
C PHE A 59 -7.84 6.94 -4.10
N VAL A 60 -6.61 6.59 -3.71
CA VAL A 60 -5.52 7.58 -3.58
C VAL A 60 -5.23 8.29 -4.89
N ARG A 61 -5.29 7.58 -6.03
CA ARG A 61 -5.13 8.21 -7.36
C ARG A 61 -6.19 9.25 -7.65
N ARG A 62 -7.46 8.99 -7.32
CA ARG A 62 -8.53 9.99 -7.47
C ARG A 62 -8.28 11.18 -6.55
N TRP A 63 -7.98 10.90 -5.28
CA TRP A 63 -7.77 11.94 -4.28
C TRP A 63 -6.57 12.84 -4.61
N ALA A 64 -5.43 12.28 -5.04
CA ALA A 64 -4.26 13.07 -5.42
C ALA A 64 -4.52 13.99 -6.63
N ARG A 65 -5.42 13.60 -7.55
CA ARG A 65 -5.80 14.44 -8.70
C ARG A 65 -6.68 15.63 -8.31
N GLU A 66 -7.43 15.53 -7.20
CA GLU A 66 -8.24 16.62 -6.69
C GLU A 66 -7.37 17.77 -6.15
N TYR A 67 -6.20 17.46 -5.58
CA TYR A 67 -5.28 18.44 -4.97
C TYR A 67 -4.19 18.96 -5.93
N SER A 68 -4.03 18.33 -7.10
CA SER A 68 -2.98 18.73 -8.04
C SER A 68 -3.32 18.34 -9.47
N ALA A 69 -3.43 19.34 -10.33
CA ALA A 69 -3.60 19.16 -11.78
C ALA A 69 -2.33 18.69 -12.50
N LEU A 70 -1.19 18.58 -11.79
CA LEU A 70 0.02 17.99 -12.38
C LEU A 70 -0.29 16.54 -12.71
N GLY A 71 -0.24 16.20 -14.00
CA GLY A 71 -0.39 14.83 -14.47
C GLY A 71 0.64 13.92 -13.82
N GLU A 72 0.34 12.61 -13.76
CA GLU A 72 1.26 11.57 -13.26
C GLU A 72 2.64 11.62 -13.96
N THR A 73 2.76 12.31 -15.09
CA THR A 73 3.96 12.54 -15.89
C THR A 73 5.01 13.48 -15.26
N ALA A 74 4.63 14.41 -14.36
CA ALA A 74 5.60 15.38 -13.81
C ALA A 74 6.54 14.75 -12.76
N ILE A 75 6.14 13.62 -12.18
CA ILE A 75 6.98 12.81 -11.30
C ILE A 75 6.98 11.44 -11.96
N ASN A 76 8.05 11.07 -12.65
CA ASN A 76 8.16 9.85 -13.47
C ASN A 76 8.26 8.58 -12.58
N LEU A 77 7.25 8.41 -11.72
CA LEU A 77 7.12 7.42 -10.65
C LEU A 77 7.01 6.00 -11.21
N SER A 78 6.43 5.86 -12.39
CA SER A 78 6.25 4.60 -13.11
C SER A 78 7.58 3.90 -13.41
N LEU A 79 8.61 4.66 -13.80
CA LEU A 79 9.93 4.11 -14.13
C LEU A 79 10.70 3.66 -12.88
N ILE A 80 10.65 4.47 -11.81
CA ILE A 80 11.27 4.13 -10.52
C ILE A 80 10.58 2.92 -9.89
N ALA A 81 9.24 2.90 -9.90
CA ALA A 81 8.43 1.79 -9.37
C ALA A 81 8.73 0.47 -10.09
N THR A 82 8.88 0.46 -11.41
CA THR A 82 8.98 -0.81 -12.16
C THR A 82 10.37 -1.44 -12.03
N GLY A 83 11.43 -0.63 -12.06
CA GLY A 83 12.81 -1.10 -11.89
C GLY A 83 13.11 -1.53 -10.46
N THR A 84 12.80 -0.71 -9.46
CA THR A 84 13.10 -1.04 -8.05
C THR A 84 12.18 -2.13 -7.51
N ALA A 85 10.90 -2.17 -7.90
CA ALA A 85 10.00 -3.23 -7.46
C ALA A 85 10.46 -4.60 -7.97
N SER A 86 10.93 -4.72 -9.22
CA SER A 86 11.31 -6.02 -9.77
C SER A 86 12.55 -6.59 -9.08
N THR A 87 13.58 -5.76 -8.82
CA THR A 87 14.77 -6.17 -8.07
C THR A 87 14.46 -6.49 -6.61
N THR A 88 13.66 -5.66 -5.93
CA THR A 88 13.28 -5.89 -4.54
C THR A 88 12.37 -7.12 -4.39
N LEU A 89 11.44 -7.35 -5.33
CA LEU A 89 10.57 -8.53 -5.32
C LEU A 89 11.30 -9.83 -5.68
N ALA A 90 12.40 -9.75 -6.44
CA ALA A 90 13.24 -10.91 -6.71
C ALA A 90 13.89 -11.47 -5.44
N LEU A 91 14.18 -10.62 -4.44
CA LEU A 91 14.67 -11.05 -3.13
C LEU A 91 13.64 -11.91 -2.36
N PHE A 92 12.36 -11.77 -2.71
CA PHE A 92 11.26 -12.49 -2.09
C PHE A 92 10.83 -13.74 -2.86
N ALA A 93 11.57 -14.13 -3.91
CA ALA A 93 11.30 -15.34 -4.68
C ALA A 93 12.39 -16.41 -4.45
N PRO A 94 12.04 -17.68 -4.18
CA PRO A 94 10.70 -18.20 -3.91
C PRO A 94 10.29 -18.03 -2.43
N THR A 95 9.05 -17.58 -2.19
CA THR A 95 8.46 -17.48 -0.83
C THR A 95 8.30 -18.84 -0.13
N ARG A 96 8.48 -19.95 -0.85
CA ARG A 96 8.43 -21.32 -0.31
C ARG A 96 9.47 -21.59 0.78
N ARG A 97 10.56 -20.81 0.84
CA ARG A 97 11.58 -20.92 1.88
C ARG A 97 11.13 -20.19 3.15
N PRO A 98 11.15 -20.81 4.35
CA PRO A 98 10.69 -20.18 5.59
C PRO A 98 11.34 -18.82 5.90
N VAL A 99 12.63 -18.65 5.61
CA VAL A 99 13.32 -17.35 5.73
C VAL A 99 12.67 -16.30 4.84
N VAL A 100 12.56 -16.60 3.54
CA VAL A 100 12.05 -15.67 2.52
C VAL A 100 10.61 -15.31 2.84
N ARG A 101 9.80 -16.28 3.25
CA ARG A 101 8.42 -16.07 3.70
C ARG A 101 8.33 -15.13 4.89
N THR A 102 9.15 -15.36 5.91
CA THR A 102 9.17 -14.56 7.13
C THR A 102 9.51 -13.10 6.80
N VAL A 103 10.57 -12.86 6.02
CA VAL A 103 10.93 -11.50 5.62
C VAL A 103 9.85 -10.86 4.72
N ALA A 104 9.24 -11.62 3.80
CA ALA A 104 8.16 -11.13 2.95
C ALA A 104 6.92 -10.70 3.76
N LEU A 105 6.53 -11.48 4.78
CA LEU A 105 5.41 -11.16 5.66
C LEU A 105 5.67 -9.91 6.49
N GLU A 106 6.88 -9.75 7.05
CA GLU A 106 7.24 -8.54 7.81
C GLU A 106 7.35 -7.30 6.91
N ALA A 107 7.92 -7.44 5.71
CA ALA A 107 7.95 -6.37 4.73
C ALA A 107 6.53 -5.93 4.35
N MET A 108 5.62 -6.89 4.11
CA MET A 108 4.22 -6.59 3.81
C MET A 108 3.53 -5.89 4.98
N ARG A 109 3.73 -6.39 6.21
CA ARG A 109 3.18 -5.79 7.43
C ARG A 109 3.66 -4.35 7.61
N THR A 110 4.95 -4.09 7.41
CA THR A 110 5.54 -2.75 7.48
C THR A 110 4.89 -1.80 6.46
N MET A 111 4.69 -2.25 5.22
CA MET A 111 4.02 -1.45 4.19
C MET A 111 2.55 -1.15 4.53
N VAL A 112 1.82 -2.12 5.09
CA VAL A 112 0.43 -1.92 5.54
C VAL A 112 0.36 -0.90 6.68
N LEU A 113 1.29 -0.94 7.64
CA LEU A 113 1.34 0.02 8.74
C LEU A 113 1.72 1.43 8.26
N ALA A 114 2.66 1.56 7.32
CA ALA A 114 2.98 2.84 6.71
C ALA A 114 1.76 3.44 5.98
N LYS A 115 1.03 2.61 5.23
CA LYS A 115 -0.24 2.99 4.58
C LYS A 115 -1.32 3.40 5.60
N LYS A 116 -1.42 2.71 6.73
CA LYS A 116 -2.35 3.08 7.82
C LYS A 116 -2.06 4.49 8.35
N ALA A 117 -0.80 4.82 8.61
CA ALA A 117 -0.41 6.16 9.06
C ALA A 117 -0.82 7.26 8.05
N MET A 118 -0.76 6.95 6.74
CA MET A 118 -1.30 7.85 5.71
C MET A 118 -2.82 8.07 5.84
N TRP A 119 -3.59 7.03 6.18
CA TRP A 119 -5.02 7.15 6.41
C TRP A 119 -5.35 7.98 7.63
N GLU A 120 -4.65 7.77 8.73
CA GLU A 120 -4.81 8.56 9.97
C GLU A 120 -4.51 10.04 9.71
N MET A 121 -3.41 10.35 9.02
CA MET A 121 -3.09 11.71 8.60
C MET A 121 -4.19 12.27 7.68
N GLY A 122 -4.66 11.47 6.73
CA GLY A 122 -5.75 11.83 5.83
C GLY A 122 -7.03 12.24 6.57
N SER A 123 -7.44 11.44 7.55
CA SER A 123 -8.63 11.72 8.36
C SER A 123 -8.50 13.00 9.19
N SER A 124 -7.27 13.40 9.54
CA SER A 124 -7.03 14.67 10.25
C SER A 124 -7.12 15.92 9.37
N ILE A 125 -7.01 15.75 8.04
CA ILE A 125 -6.98 16.86 7.07
C ILE A 125 -8.34 17.06 6.40
N VAL A 126 -9.11 15.99 6.23
CA VAL A 126 -10.42 16.06 5.57
C VAL A 126 -11.44 16.68 6.52
N ILE A 127 -11.96 17.85 6.12
CA ILE A 127 -13.01 18.58 6.82
C ILE A 127 -14.22 18.63 5.88
N ASP A 128 -15.41 18.33 6.40
CA ASP A 128 -16.70 18.44 5.71
C ASP A 128 -16.87 17.59 4.42
N ASP A 129 -16.36 16.35 4.40
CA ASP A 129 -16.63 15.36 3.34
C ASP A 129 -16.95 13.98 3.92
N ASP A 130 -18.25 13.71 4.13
CA ASP A 130 -18.75 12.48 4.76
C ASP A 130 -18.40 11.19 4.00
N GLU A 131 -18.32 11.24 2.67
CA GLU A 131 -17.97 10.05 1.87
C GLU A 131 -16.47 9.73 1.99
N ARG A 132 -15.63 10.77 1.91
CA ARG A 132 -14.19 10.61 2.06
C ARG A 132 -13.84 10.16 3.48
N THR A 133 -14.44 10.76 4.51
CA THR A 133 -14.25 10.35 5.91
C THR A 133 -14.62 8.88 6.12
N ARG A 134 -15.80 8.45 5.66
CA ARG A 134 -16.19 7.02 5.73
C ARG A 134 -15.24 6.08 4.98
N SER A 135 -14.68 6.54 3.86
CA SER A 135 -13.71 5.75 3.10
C SER A 135 -12.38 5.63 3.85
N LEU A 136 -11.87 6.72 4.42
CA LEU A 136 -10.64 6.73 5.21
C LEU A 136 -10.75 5.85 6.45
N GLU A 137 -11.86 5.94 7.19
CA GLU A 137 -12.11 5.05 8.33
C GLU A 137 -12.17 3.58 7.93
N ARG A 138 -12.80 3.27 6.78
CA ARG A 138 -12.85 1.90 6.25
C ARG A 138 -11.45 1.40 5.93
N PHE A 139 -10.63 2.20 5.27
CA PHE A 139 -9.25 1.83 4.94
C PHE A 139 -8.36 1.71 6.17
N ASP A 140 -8.58 2.54 7.18
CA ASP A 140 -7.87 2.46 8.46
C ASP A 140 -8.14 1.13 9.17
N ARG A 141 -9.42 0.79 9.35
CA ARG A 141 -9.85 -0.49 9.96
C ARG A 141 -9.34 -1.68 9.17
N ARG A 142 -9.43 -1.61 7.84
CA ARG A 142 -8.92 -2.66 6.95
C ARG A 142 -7.40 -2.82 7.07
N ALA A 143 -6.64 -1.73 7.13
CA ALA A 143 -5.19 -1.80 7.29
C ALA A 143 -4.80 -2.45 8.64
N LEU A 144 -5.55 -2.18 9.71
CA LEU A 144 -5.36 -2.84 11.00
C LEU A 144 -5.64 -4.35 10.92
N HIS A 145 -6.72 -4.75 10.24
CA HIS A 145 -7.05 -6.16 10.01
C HIS A 145 -5.95 -6.87 9.23
N GLN A 146 -5.55 -6.31 8.08
CA GLN A 146 -4.47 -6.82 7.23
C GLN A 146 -3.16 -6.97 8.03
N ALA A 147 -2.79 -5.97 8.83
CA ALA A 147 -1.58 -6.02 9.66
C ALA A 147 -1.64 -7.13 10.72
N THR A 148 -2.83 -7.41 11.26
CA THR A 148 -3.05 -8.49 12.23
C THR A 148 -2.91 -9.86 11.58
N GLU A 149 -3.53 -10.08 10.42
CA GLU A 149 -3.39 -11.33 9.65
C GLU A 149 -1.94 -11.60 9.25
N LEU A 150 -1.25 -10.57 8.73
CA LEU A 150 0.17 -10.66 8.38
C LEU A 150 1.03 -10.95 9.61
N HIS A 151 0.71 -10.37 10.78
CA HIS A 151 1.43 -10.65 12.01
C HIS A 151 1.26 -12.11 12.47
N MET A 152 0.04 -12.65 12.43
CA MET A 152 -0.22 -14.05 12.80
C MET A 152 0.57 -15.02 11.89
N LEU A 153 0.53 -14.79 10.57
CA LEU A 153 1.31 -15.55 9.61
C LEU A 153 2.82 -15.36 9.85
N HIS A 154 3.28 -14.15 10.11
CA HIS A 154 4.69 -13.88 10.39
C HIS A 154 5.19 -14.66 11.62
N VAL A 155 4.42 -14.69 12.70
CA VAL A 155 4.73 -15.44 13.92
C VAL A 155 4.80 -16.95 13.61
N ARG A 156 3.82 -17.50 12.88
CA ARG A 156 3.81 -18.92 12.48
C ARG A 156 5.02 -19.27 11.63
N SER A 157 5.33 -18.46 10.62
CA SER A 157 6.49 -18.65 9.74
C SER A 157 7.81 -18.55 10.51
N SER A 158 7.90 -17.65 11.49
CA SER A 158 9.06 -17.50 12.37
C SER A 158 9.26 -18.72 13.27
N ALA A 159 8.18 -19.27 13.83
CA ALA A 159 8.23 -20.48 14.65
C ALA A 159 8.78 -21.67 13.85
N GLU A 160 8.31 -21.85 12.61
CA GLU A 160 8.83 -22.87 11.69
C GLU A 160 10.32 -22.64 11.38
N LEU A 161 10.71 -21.40 11.08
CA LEU A 161 12.08 -21.05 10.73
C LEU A 161 13.08 -21.37 11.86
N PHE A 162 12.70 -21.10 13.11
CA PHE A 162 13.57 -21.28 14.27
C PHE A 162 13.37 -22.64 14.98
N GLY A 163 12.63 -23.58 14.36
CA GLY A 163 12.42 -24.92 14.91
C GLY A 163 11.62 -24.95 16.21
N ARG A 164 10.67 -24.03 16.37
CA ARG A 164 9.77 -23.89 17.54
C ARG A 164 8.31 -24.27 17.23
N ALA A 165 8.09 -24.97 16.12
CA ALA A 165 6.77 -25.39 15.63
C ALA A 165 6.35 -26.74 16.21
#